data_AF-A0A8T5VXT4-F1
#
_entry.id   AF-A0A8T5VXT4-F1
#
_cell.length_a   1.000
_cell.length_b   1.000
_cell.length_c   1.000
_cell.angle_alpha   90.00
_cell.angle_beta   90.00
_cell.angle_gamma   90.00
#
_symmetry.space_group_name_H-M   'P 1'
#
loop_
_entity.id
_entity.type
_entity.pdbx_description
1 polymer ?
#
loop_
_entity_poly.entity_id
_entity_poly.type
_entity_poly.pdbx_seq_one_letter_code
_entity_poly.pdbx_strand_id
1 'polypeptide(L)'
;GGGYDRSGRRRPLPIEGSEFMIEADSIISAVGQSADLSFLPSSLITNNGGGLSVDPRTLATKQPGIFAGGDVITGPATVVEAIAAGRRVAVSINRYLRGEPLQRAPKIQKKPLSEIEGEPILEPVEKPRLPIPVLPLKERIKSFQEIEQSFSRDMAIEEAKRCLKCHLEQQGR
;
A
#
# COMPACT_ATOMS: atom_id res chain seq x y z
N GLY A 1 14.50 -9.61 30.71
CA GLY A 1 14.33 -9.05 29.36
C GLY A 1 15.65 -8.44 28.92
N GLY A 2 16.12 -8.76 27.72
CA GLY A 2 17.36 -8.18 27.19
C GLY A 2 17.28 -6.67 27.11
N GLY A 3 18.41 -6.01 27.38
CA GLY A 3 18.51 -4.56 27.28
C GLY A 3 18.21 -4.04 25.87
N TYR A 4 18.15 -2.72 25.76
CA TYR A 4 18.04 -2.05 24.48
C TYR A 4 19.40 -2.00 23.80
N ASP A 5 19.44 -2.20 22.49
CA ASP A 5 20.62 -1.80 21.72
C ASP A 5 20.71 -0.28 21.59
N ARG A 6 21.79 0.22 20.97
CA ARG A 6 22.00 1.66 20.76
C ARG A 6 20.90 2.34 19.94
N SER A 7 20.04 1.59 19.25
CA SER A 7 18.89 2.11 18.49
C SER A 7 17.59 2.14 19.30
N GLY A 8 17.61 1.68 20.56
CA GLY A 8 16.39 1.57 21.38
C GLY A 8 15.56 0.33 21.05
N ARG A 9 16.09 -0.61 20.25
CA ARG A 9 15.40 -1.86 19.94
C ARG A 9 15.70 -2.89 21.02
N ARG A 10 14.66 -3.59 21.50
CA ARG A 10 14.84 -4.71 22.43
C ARG A 10 15.57 -5.85 21.73
N ARG A 11 16.58 -6.40 22.40
CA ARG A 11 17.22 -7.63 21.95
C ARG A 11 16.54 -8.84 22.62
N PRO A 12 16.01 -9.80 21.84
CA PRO A 12 15.61 -11.07 22.41
C PRO A 12 16.87 -11.79 22.92
N LEU A 13 16.85 -12.22 24.18
CA LEU A 13 17.86 -13.10 24.75
C LEU A 13 17.20 -14.47 24.93
N PRO A 14 17.68 -15.52 24.24
CA PRO A 14 17.17 -16.87 24.42
C PRO A 14 17.30 -17.29 25.89
N ILE A 15 16.28 -17.99 26.41
CA ILE A 15 16.34 -18.60 27.73
C ILE A 15 16.66 -20.08 27.51
N GLU A 16 17.86 -20.48 27.90
CA GLU A 16 18.33 -21.86 27.74
C GLU A 16 17.40 -22.83 28.50
N GLY A 17 17.03 -23.93 27.86
CA GLY A 17 16.12 -24.95 28.43
C GLY A 17 14.64 -24.56 28.47
N SER A 18 14.24 -23.43 27.89
CA SER A 18 12.82 -23.01 27.80
C SER A 18 12.08 -23.53 26.57
N GLU A 19 12.73 -24.38 25.77
CA GLU A 19 12.16 -24.97 24.56
C GLU A 19 11.02 -25.93 24.91
N PHE A 20 9.99 -25.95 24.10
CA PHE A 20 8.84 -26.82 24.29
C PHE A 20 8.31 -27.29 22.93
N MET A 21 7.66 -28.45 22.95
CA MET A 21 7.05 -29.03 21.78
C MET A 21 5.55 -28.69 21.78
N ILE A 22 5.02 -28.34 20.61
CA ILE A 22 3.59 -28.18 20.37
C ILE A 22 3.21 -29.20 19.30
N GLU A 23 2.28 -30.10 19.60
CA GLU A 23 1.70 -30.97 18.58
C GLU A 23 0.75 -30.16 17.69
N ALA A 24 0.93 -30.27 16.37
CA ALA A 24 0.09 -29.60 15.39
C ALA A 24 -0.02 -30.44 14.12
N ASP A 25 -1.24 -30.58 13.59
CA ASP A 25 -1.48 -31.24 12.29
C ASP A 25 -1.12 -30.32 11.10
N SER A 26 -1.02 -29.01 11.34
CA SER A 26 -0.76 -28.01 10.31
C SER A 26 -0.05 -26.78 10.87
N ILE A 27 0.93 -26.28 10.12
CA ILE A 27 1.72 -25.09 10.47
C ILE A 27 1.62 -24.10 9.31
N ILE A 28 1.20 -22.87 9.60
CA ILE A 28 1.17 -21.76 8.62
C ILE A 28 2.19 -20.71 9.06
N SER A 29 3.26 -20.56 8.28
CA SER A 29 4.27 -19.53 8.54
C SER A 29 3.78 -18.15 8.08
N ALA A 30 3.63 -17.23 9.03
CA ALA A 30 3.21 -15.84 8.77
C ALA A 30 4.22 -14.82 9.33
N VAL A 31 5.52 -15.15 9.26
CA VAL A 31 6.63 -14.33 9.80
C VAL A 31 6.97 -13.10 8.95
N GLY A 32 6.34 -12.96 7.78
CA GLY A 32 6.50 -11.82 6.88
C GLY A 32 6.73 -12.24 5.43
N GLN A 33 7.18 -11.28 4.62
CA GLN A 33 7.46 -11.45 3.20
C GLN A 33 8.79 -10.77 2.84
N SER A 34 9.44 -11.25 1.78
CA SER A 34 10.61 -10.63 1.18
C SER A 34 10.53 -10.71 -0.33
N ALA A 35 11.09 -9.70 -1.02
CA ALA A 35 11.18 -9.73 -2.47
C ALA A 35 12.28 -10.70 -2.92
N ASP A 36 11.96 -11.55 -3.90
CA ASP A 36 13.00 -12.29 -4.64
C ASP A 36 13.58 -11.35 -5.70
N LEU A 37 14.87 -11.03 -5.56
CA LEU A 37 15.61 -10.12 -6.44
C LEU A 37 16.75 -10.83 -7.18
N SER A 38 16.81 -12.17 -7.09
CA SER A 38 17.91 -12.98 -7.65
C SER A 38 18.09 -12.82 -9.16
N PHE A 39 17.03 -12.45 -9.87
CA PHE A 39 17.04 -12.21 -11.31
C PHE A 39 17.60 -10.83 -11.73
N LEU A 40 17.87 -9.94 -10.77
CA LEU A 40 18.36 -8.58 -11.02
C LEU A 40 19.86 -8.47 -10.74
N PRO A 41 20.56 -7.55 -11.43
CA PRO A 41 21.96 -7.27 -11.12
C PRO A 41 22.08 -6.67 -9.72
N SER A 42 23.10 -7.12 -8.98
CA SER A 42 23.37 -6.67 -7.60
C SER A 42 23.55 -5.16 -7.46
N SER A 43 23.93 -4.46 -8.54
CA SER A 43 24.05 -3.00 -8.59
C SER A 43 22.73 -2.25 -8.34
N LEU A 44 21.59 -2.91 -8.53
CA LEU A 44 20.25 -2.35 -8.30
C LEU A 44 19.69 -2.69 -6.91
N ILE A 45 20.32 -3.62 -6.19
CA ILE A 45 19.85 -4.12 -4.90
C ILE A 45 20.45 -3.27 -3.77
N THR A 46 19.70 -3.06 -2.69
CA THR A 46 20.21 -2.39 -1.48
C THR A 46 21.31 -3.20 -0.80
N ASN A 47 22.18 -2.53 -0.04
CA ASN A 47 23.29 -3.20 0.67
C ASN A 47 22.84 -4.28 1.67
N ASN A 48 21.61 -4.20 2.17
CA ASN A 48 21.03 -5.20 3.09
C ASN A 48 20.27 -6.32 2.35
N GLY A 49 20.24 -6.32 1.02
CA GLY A 49 19.56 -7.35 0.21
C GLY A 49 18.04 -7.33 0.26
N GLY A 50 17.43 -6.41 1.02
CA GLY A 50 15.99 -6.40 1.31
C GLY A 50 15.11 -5.68 0.28
N GLY A 51 15.69 -5.08 -0.76
CA GLY A 51 14.94 -4.27 -1.72
C GLY A 51 15.79 -3.67 -2.84
N LEU A 52 15.19 -2.80 -3.63
CA LEU A 52 15.86 -2.05 -4.70
C LEU A 52 16.35 -0.68 -4.23
N SER A 53 17.56 -0.32 -4.67
CA SER A 53 18.18 0.96 -4.42
C SER A 53 17.66 2.01 -5.41
N VAL A 54 17.00 3.03 -4.88
CA VAL A 54 16.40 4.13 -5.65
C VAL A 54 16.75 5.49 -5.08
N ASP A 55 16.75 6.54 -5.90
CA ASP A 55 16.73 7.92 -5.40
C ASP A 55 15.39 8.18 -4.69
N PRO A 56 15.40 8.60 -3.42
CA PRO A 56 14.18 8.69 -2.61
C PRO A 56 13.22 9.80 -3.08
N ARG A 57 13.62 10.70 -3.98
CA ARG A 57 12.78 11.78 -4.52
C ARG A 57 12.11 11.34 -5.81
N THR A 58 12.86 10.70 -6.70
CA THR A 58 12.44 10.36 -8.08
C THR A 58 12.03 8.90 -8.24
N LEU A 59 12.44 8.01 -7.33
CA LEU A 59 12.27 6.57 -7.42
C LEU A 59 12.96 5.92 -8.63
N ALA A 60 13.89 6.63 -9.26
CA ALA A 60 14.77 6.10 -10.28
C ALA A 60 15.87 5.25 -9.63
N THR A 61 16.22 4.15 -10.27
CA THR A 61 17.39 3.36 -9.88
C THR A 61 18.68 3.97 -10.45
N LYS A 62 19.83 3.37 -10.16
CA LYS A 62 21.11 3.75 -10.78
C LYS A 62 21.17 3.43 -12.29
N GLN A 63 20.31 2.54 -12.79
CA GLN A 63 20.25 2.22 -14.21
C GLN A 63 19.23 3.14 -14.91
N PRO A 64 19.65 3.91 -15.94
CA PRO A 64 18.75 4.78 -16.68
C PRO A 64 17.55 4.01 -17.24
N GLY A 65 16.35 4.59 -17.12
CA GLY A 65 15.11 3.99 -17.61
C GLY A 65 14.48 2.96 -16.67
N ILE A 66 15.13 2.58 -15.56
CA ILE A 66 14.57 1.66 -14.56
C ILE A 66 14.15 2.43 -13.30
N PHE A 67 12.90 2.20 -12.89
CA PHE A 67 12.26 2.81 -11.73
C PHE A 67 11.63 1.73 -10.85
N ALA A 68 11.50 1.97 -9.54
CA ALA A 68 10.89 1.02 -8.62
C ALA A 68 10.10 1.73 -7.51
N GLY A 69 8.96 1.14 -7.10
CA GLY A 69 8.09 1.67 -6.06
C GLY A 69 7.32 0.57 -5.34
N GLY A 70 6.73 0.89 -4.19
CA GLY A 70 6.01 -0.05 -3.34
C GLY A 70 6.93 -0.89 -2.45
N ASP A 71 6.46 -2.06 -2.02
CA ASP A 71 7.13 -2.87 -1.01
C ASP A 71 8.56 -3.29 -1.38
N VAL A 72 8.86 -3.38 -2.68
CA VAL A 72 10.20 -3.73 -3.17
C VAL A 72 11.27 -2.68 -2.81
N ILE A 73 10.89 -1.46 -2.44
CA ILE A 73 11.84 -0.40 -2.01
C ILE A 73 11.76 -0.08 -0.51
N THR A 74 10.63 -0.35 0.16
CA THR A 74 10.41 0.00 1.58
C THR A 74 10.31 -1.19 2.52
N GLY A 75 10.12 -2.42 1.99
CA GLY A 75 9.55 -3.52 2.74
C GLY A 75 8.02 -3.38 2.87
N PRO A 76 7.35 -4.23 3.67
CA PRO A 76 5.90 -4.27 3.80
C PRO A 76 5.31 -2.88 4.07
N ALA A 77 4.53 -2.37 3.11
CA ALA A 77 3.88 -1.07 3.20
C ALA A 77 2.35 -1.21 3.19
N THR A 78 1.67 -0.14 3.56
CA THR A 78 0.21 -0.08 3.39
C THR A 78 -0.14 0.08 1.91
N VAL A 79 -1.35 -0.34 1.53
CA VAL A 79 -1.88 -0.16 0.16
C VAL A 79 -1.81 1.30 -0.28
N VAL A 80 -2.05 2.25 0.63
CA VAL A 80 -1.99 3.69 0.34
C VAL A 80 -0.57 4.14 -0.01
N GLU A 81 0.43 3.65 0.71
CA GLU A 81 1.84 3.96 0.44
C GLU A 81 2.29 3.37 -0.90
N ALA A 82 1.86 2.14 -1.23
CA ALA A 82 2.14 1.52 -2.52
C ALA A 82 1.52 2.32 -3.68
N ILE A 83 0.26 2.77 -3.55
CA ILE A 83 -0.39 3.64 -4.55
C ILE A 83 0.34 4.98 -4.68
N ALA A 84 0.73 5.59 -3.56
CA ALA A 84 1.50 6.83 -3.57
C ALA A 84 2.85 6.68 -4.26
N ALA A 85 3.56 5.56 -4.03
CA ALA A 85 4.80 5.24 -4.72
C ALA A 85 4.58 5.04 -6.22
N GLY A 86 3.55 4.29 -6.62
CA GLY A 86 3.20 4.07 -8.02
C GLY A 86 2.93 5.38 -8.77
N ARG A 87 2.18 6.30 -8.16
CA ARG A 87 1.94 7.63 -8.74
C ARG A 87 3.23 8.42 -8.95
N ARG A 88 4.15 8.36 -7.99
CA ARG A 88 5.46 9.04 -8.10
C ARG A 88 6.32 8.44 -9.21
N VAL A 89 6.38 7.12 -9.30
CA VAL A 89 7.08 6.41 -10.37
C VAL A 89 6.54 6.82 -11.74
N ALA A 90 5.21 6.89 -11.90
CA ALA A 90 4.59 7.30 -13.17
C ALA A 90 5.02 8.71 -13.61
N VAL A 91 5.09 9.67 -12.69
CA VAL A 91 5.57 11.03 -12.98
C VAL A 91 7.04 11.02 -13.43
N SER A 92 7.89 10.23 -12.78
CA SER A 92 9.31 10.11 -13.14
C SER A 92 9.52 9.44 -14.50
N ILE A 93 8.77 8.37 -14.79
CA ILE A 93 8.78 7.71 -16.10
C ILE A 93 8.36 8.71 -17.19
N ASN A 94 7.26 9.44 -16.98
CA ASN A 94 6.80 10.43 -17.96
C ASN A 94 7.85 11.51 -18.25
N ARG A 95 8.53 12.03 -17.22
CA ARG A 95 9.63 12.99 -17.39
C ARG A 95 10.80 12.38 -18.17
N TYR A 96 11.19 11.16 -17.81
CA TYR A 96 12.27 10.44 -18.48
C TYR A 96 12.00 10.26 -19.98
N LEU A 97 10.78 9.81 -20.33
CA LEU A 97 10.37 9.62 -21.73
C LEU A 97 10.31 10.94 -22.51
N ARG A 98 10.07 12.07 -21.83
CA ARG A 98 10.03 13.41 -22.42
C ARG A 98 11.39 14.11 -22.44
N GLY A 99 12.45 13.47 -21.93
CA GLY A 99 13.76 14.10 -21.78
C GLY A 99 13.79 15.24 -20.75
N GLU A 100 12.80 15.30 -19.86
CA GLU A 100 12.71 16.32 -18.82
C GLU A 100 13.54 15.92 -17.58
N PRO A 101 14.06 16.88 -16.80
CA PRO A 101 14.79 16.58 -15.58
C PRO A 101 13.94 15.80 -14.56
N LEU A 102 14.51 14.69 -14.08
CA LEU A 102 13.92 13.92 -12.98
C LEU A 102 13.94 14.75 -11.71
N GLN A 103 12.76 15.00 -11.15
CA GLN A 103 12.60 15.69 -9.87
C GLN A 103 11.48 15.02 -9.08
N ARG A 104 11.35 15.41 -7.80
CA ARG A 104 10.28 14.93 -6.94
C ARG A 104 8.92 15.21 -7.59
N ALA A 105 8.05 14.21 -7.61
CA ALA A 105 6.67 14.39 -8.07
C ALA A 105 6.00 15.53 -7.27
N PRO A 106 5.23 16.41 -7.94
CA PRO A 106 4.55 17.50 -7.26
C PRO A 106 3.57 16.94 -6.23
N LYS A 107 3.43 17.63 -5.10
CA LYS A 107 2.35 17.32 -4.17
C LYS A 107 1.02 17.56 -4.87
N ILE A 108 0.05 16.69 -4.60
CA ILE A 108 -1.32 16.92 -5.03
C ILE A 108 -1.80 18.16 -4.28
N GLN A 109 -2.00 19.25 -4.99
CA GLN A 109 -2.75 20.38 -4.46
C GLN A 109 -4.22 19.99 -4.60
N LYS A 110 -4.90 19.81 -3.47
CA LYS A 110 -6.35 19.75 -3.49
C LYS A 110 -6.84 21.14 -3.89
N LYS A 111 -7.74 21.21 -4.86
CA LYS A 111 -8.37 22.49 -5.18
C LYS A 111 -9.33 22.85 -4.05
N PRO A 112 -9.38 24.11 -3.61
CA PRO A 112 -10.41 24.54 -2.69
C PRO A 112 -11.77 24.39 -3.38
N LEU A 113 -12.79 24.03 -2.60
CA LEU A 113 -14.16 23.84 -3.08
C LEU A 113 -14.69 25.05 -3.89
N SER A 114 -14.22 26.26 -3.54
CA SER A 114 -14.55 27.52 -4.21
C SER A 114 -14.08 27.62 -5.66
N GLU A 115 -13.10 26.82 -6.09
CA GLU A 115 -12.53 26.86 -7.45
C GLU A 115 -13.20 25.87 -8.42
N ILE A 116 -14.28 25.20 -7.99
CA ILE A 116 -15.02 24.26 -8.83
C ILE A 116 -16.26 24.96 -9.36
N GLU A 117 -16.09 25.57 -10.53
CA GLU A 117 -17.20 26.18 -11.26
C GLU A 117 -18.15 25.10 -11.78
N GLY A 118 -19.44 25.21 -11.44
CA GLY A 118 -20.53 24.51 -12.13
C GLY A 118 -20.91 23.12 -11.61
N GLU A 119 -20.24 22.57 -10.59
CA GLU A 119 -20.74 21.35 -9.95
C GLU A 119 -21.63 21.68 -8.75
N PRO A 120 -22.92 21.26 -8.74
CA PRO A 120 -23.74 21.40 -7.55
C PRO A 120 -23.04 20.70 -6.38
N ILE A 121 -22.87 21.45 -5.28
CA ILE A 121 -22.54 20.87 -3.99
C ILE A 121 -23.80 20.11 -3.58
N LEU A 122 -23.84 18.82 -3.92
CA LEU A 122 -24.87 17.93 -3.40
C LEU A 122 -24.71 17.93 -1.88
N GLU A 123 -25.75 18.38 -1.18
CA GLU A 123 -25.78 18.23 0.27
C GLU A 123 -25.55 16.75 0.60
N PRO A 124 -24.61 16.44 1.51
CA PRO A 124 -24.38 15.05 1.89
C PRO A 124 -25.67 14.47 2.48
N VAL A 125 -26.33 13.59 1.73
CA VAL A 125 -27.43 12.81 2.29
C VAL A 125 -26.78 11.71 3.13
N GLU A 126 -26.93 11.80 4.44
CA GLU A 126 -26.44 10.78 5.35
C GLU A 126 -27.22 9.47 5.10
N LYS A 127 -26.56 8.51 4.45
CA LYS A 127 -27.10 7.19 4.15
C LYS A 127 -26.21 6.13 4.80
N PRO A 128 -26.81 5.07 5.39
CA PRO A 128 -26.02 3.95 5.88
C PRO A 128 -25.28 3.27 4.73
N ARG A 129 -24.08 2.75 5.02
CA ARG A 129 -23.30 1.92 4.09
C ARG A 129 -24.13 0.70 3.70
N LEU A 130 -24.18 0.36 2.41
CA LEU A 130 -24.80 -0.88 1.98
C LEU A 130 -23.98 -2.09 2.47
N PRO A 131 -24.61 -3.12 3.06
CA PRO A 131 -23.90 -4.30 3.51
C PRO A 131 -23.31 -5.04 2.31
N ILE A 132 -22.04 -5.42 2.42
CA ILE A 132 -21.36 -6.26 1.43
C ILE A 132 -22.04 -7.64 1.43
N PRO A 133 -22.48 -8.16 0.28
CA PRO A 133 -23.00 -9.52 0.21
C PRO A 133 -21.92 -10.49 0.66
N VAL A 134 -22.26 -11.38 1.60
CA VAL A 134 -21.30 -12.34 2.14
C VAL A 134 -21.76 -13.76 1.84
N LEU A 135 -20.80 -14.62 1.52
CA LEU A 135 -21.08 -16.04 1.30
C LEU A 135 -21.72 -16.65 2.57
N PRO A 136 -22.73 -17.52 2.48
CA PRO A 136 -23.29 -18.17 3.66
C PRO A 136 -22.26 -19.01 4.41
N LEU A 137 -22.35 -19.07 5.75
CA LEU A 137 -21.37 -19.79 6.59
C LEU A 137 -21.20 -21.28 6.19
N LYS A 138 -22.29 -21.92 5.76
CA LYS A 138 -22.29 -23.32 5.29
C LYS A 138 -21.42 -23.54 4.04
N GLU A 139 -21.14 -22.49 3.28
CA GLU A 139 -20.32 -22.53 2.07
C GLU A 139 -18.88 -22.06 2.36
N ARG A 140 -18.70 -21.11 3.30
CA ARG A 140 -17.37 -20.63 3.73
C ARG A 140 -16.46 -21.75 4.23
N ILE A 141 -16.99 -22.72 4.96
CA ILE A 141 -16.19 -23.82 5.54
C ILE A 141 -15.77 -24.88 4.52
N LYS A 142 -16.31 -24.82 3.30
CA LYS A 142 -16.12 -25.85 2.27
C LYS A 142 -15.07 -25.47 1.23
N SER A 143 -14.61 -24.22 1.21
CA SER A 143 -13.73 -23.73 0.17
C SER A 143 -12.94 -22.49 0.60
N PHE A 144 -11.93 -22.13 -0.20
CA PHE A 144 -11.21 -20.87 -0.08
C PHE A 144 -11.82 -19.77 -0.98
N GLN A 145 -13.11 -19.87 -1.31
CA GLN A 145 -13.78 -18.83 -2.09
C GLN A 145 -13.88 -17.52 -1.31
N GLU A 146 -13.88 -16.42 -2.05
CA GLU A 146 -13.99 -15.08 -1.48
C GLU A 146 -15.28 -14.94 -0.63
N ILE A 147 -15.11 -14.54 0.62
CA ILE A 147 -16.22 -14.45 1.59
C ILE A 147 -17.02 -13.18 1.36
N GLU A 148 -16.34 -12.05 1.20
CA GLU A 148 -16.92 -10.75 0.88
C GLU A 148 -17.08 -10.65 -0.63
N GLN A 149 -18.31 -10.73 -1.12
CA GLN A 149 -18.57 -10.68 -2.55
C GLN A 149 -18.64 -9.24 -3.05
N SER A 150 -18.44 -9.07 -4.36
CA SER A 150 -18.61 -7.78 -5.02
C SER A 150 -20.08 -7.33 -5.03
N PHE A 151 -20.30 -6.02 -5.03
CA PHE A 151 -21.64 -5.46 -5.26
C PHE A 151 -22.16 -5.81 -6.64
N SER A 152 -23.48 -6.02 -6.73
CA SER A 152 -24.16 -5.95 -8.02
C SER A 152 -24.03 -4.54 -8.60
N ARG A 153 -24.23 -4.39 -9.91
CA ARG A 153 -24.17 -3.08 -10.57
C ARG A 153 -25.03 -2.03 -9.87
N ASP A 154 -26.26 -2.40 -9.50
CA ASP A 154 -27.20 -1.48 -8.87
C ASP A 154 -26.77 -1.12 -7.44
N MET A 155 -26.27 -2.09 -6.67
CA MET A 155 -25.71 -1.85 -5.34
C MET A 155 -24.47 -0.95 -5.41
N ALA A 156 -23.61 -1.14 -6.40
CA ALA A 156 -22.42 -0.33 -6.61
C ALA A 156 -22.80 1.12 -6.96
N ILE A 157 -23.81 1.33 -7.81
CA ILE A 157 -24.34 2.66 -8.14
C ILE A 157 -24.91 3.34 -6.89
N GLU A 158 -25.70 2.61 -6.09
CA GLU A 158 -26.27 3.16 -4.86
C GLU A 158 -25.20 3.49 -3.80
N GLU A 159 -24.20 2.63 -3.60
CA GLU A 159 -23.09 2.93 -2.69
C GLU A 159 -22.24 4.11 -3.21
N ALA A 160 -22.05 4.24 -4.52
CA ALA A 160 -21.32 5.37 -5.11
C ALA A 160 -22.06 6.71 -4.89
N LYS A 161 -23.39 6.72 -4.79
CA LYS A 161 -24.16 7.92 -4.42
C LYS A 161 -23.89 8.39 -2.99
N ARG A 162 -23.31 7.55 -2.13
CA ARG A 162 -22.82 7.93 -0.79
C ARG A 162 -21.45 8.62 -0.84
N CYS A 163 -20.78 8.65 -1.99
CA CYS A 163 -19.41 9.17 -2.11
C CYS A 163 -19.36 10.68 -1.85
N LEU A 164 -18.81 11.05 -0.69
CA LEU A 164 -18.36 12.39 -0.39
C LEU A 164 -17.18 12.69 -1.32
N LYS A 165 -17.26 13.73 -2.15
CA LYS A 165 -16.24 14.14 -3.12
C LYS A 165 -14.87 14.36 -2.44
N CYS A 166 -14.09 13.30 -2.23
CA CYS A 166 -12.88 13.29 -1.39
C CYS A 166 -11.69 14.05 -1.97
N HIS A 167 -11.81 14.45 -3.25
CA HIS A 167 -10.87 15.36 -3.90
C HIS A 167 -11.09 16.83 -3.49
N LEU A 168 -12.15 17.12 -2.72
CA LEU A 168 -12.51 18.46 -2.24
C LEU A 168 -12.05 18.63 -0.80
N GLU A 169 -11.35 19.74 -0.54
CA GLU A 169 -11.00 20.16 0.80
C GLU A 169 -12.00 21.23 1.24
N GLN A 170 -12.82 20.94 2.24
CA GLN A 170 -13.55 21.99 2.95
C GLN A 170 -12.50 22.82 3.72
N GLN A 171 -12.44 24.12 3.45
CA GLN A 171 -11.61 25.02 4.24
C GLN A 171 -12.11 25.04 5.67
N GLY A 172 -11.24 24.66 6.61
CA GLY A 172 -11.46 24.84 8.05
C GLY A 172 -12.24 23.72 8.73
N ARG A 173 -11.51 22.79 9.34
CA ARG A 173 -11.84 22.25 10.64
C ARG A 173 -10.57 21.97 11.43
#